data_AF-C1FIE5-F1
#
_entry.id   AF-C1FIE5-F1
#
_cell.length_a   1.000
_cell.length_b   1.000
_cell.length_c   1.000
_cell.angle_alpha   90.00
_cell.angle_beta   90.00
_cell.angle_gamma   90.00
#
_symmetry.space_group_name_H-M   'P 1'
#
loop_
_entity.id
_entity.type
_entity.pdbx_description
1 polymer ?
#
loop_
_entity_poly.entity_id
_entity_poly.type
_entity_poly.pdbx_seq_one_letter_code
_entity_poly.pdbx_strand_id
1 'polypeptide(L)'
;MLAPPDPAGTLSGVIILPGGAHAGAHGGAHRGAHRGTWTWDAVADEDDVRALFEDKFPDAFNGAPVPPEAVAQILAQTPRRGGVTTHCSRLANADGSVALVGDAAHSCWPSLGQGANCALETAQYLAYSIESMPDDLRGAVRRFDEVRTPQVHACGRLSEAGFGGVARRAGNFLFFAKIGLLALLNKAMPFFFDKPALANINDPAWAYDDVEDAVAQETQALAAFGGVLLAASIGVAVFGWERFIGASVGAVKAIALGEGTRADEGAALVALGSAAAMTGLFRWLAKRRRERRKGNTSPAVFASPSGGGAAAAA
;
A
#
# COMPACT_ATOMS: atom_id res chain seq x y z
N MET A 1 7.64 -10.06 -7.88
CA MET A 1 8.90 -10.54 -7.30
C MET A 1 8.60 -11.85 -6.61
N LEU A 2 8.87 -12.96 -7.29
CA LEU A 2 8.86 -14.29 -6.69
C LEU A 2 10.15 -14.46 -5.89
N ALA A 3 10.13 -15.28 -4.84
CA ALA A 3 11.31 -15.64 -4.06
C ALA A 3 12.50 -16.01 -4.98
N PRO A 4 13.76 -15.80 -4.55
CA PRO A 4 14.92 -16.23 -5.33
C PRO A 4 14.76 -17.72 -5.68
N PRO A 5 15.08 -18.12 -6.92
CA PRO A 5 14.92 -19.51 -7.35
C PRO A 5 15.72 -20.41 -6.42
N ASP A 6 15.07 -21.45 -5.91
CA ASP A 6 15.72 -22.48 -5.11
C ASP A 6 16.95 -23.01 -5.86
N PRO A 7 18.15 -23.02 -5.24
CA PRO A 7 19.36 -23.58 -5.85
C PRO A 7 19.20 -25.04 -6.30
N ALA A 8 18.29 -25.80 -5.69
CA ALA A 8 17.99 -27.16 -6.09
C ALA A 8 16.98 -27.26 -7.25
N GLY A 9 16.47 -26.13 -7.76
CA GLY A 9 15.49 -26.08 -8.84
C GLY A 9 14.08 -26.50 -8.43
N THR A 10 13.79 -26.62 -7.14
CA THR A 10 12.45 -26.99 -6.67
C THR A 10 11.58 -25.75 -6.50
N LEU A 11 10.42 -25.75 -7.18
CA LEU A 11 9.40 -24.73 -6.96
C LEU A 11 8.55 -25.16 -5.78
N SER A 12 8.61 -24.40 -4.69
CA SER A 12 7.74 -24.58 -3.53
C SER A 12 6.60 -23.56 -3.59
N GLY A 13 5.38 -24.05 -3.34
CA GLY A 13 4.16 -23.23 -3.36
C GLY A 13 3.34 -23.48 -2.10
N VAL A 14 2.63 -22.45 -1.65
CA VAL A 14 1.67 -22.54 -0.54
C VAL A 14 0.30 -22.15 -1.07
N ILE A 15 -0.68 -23.02 -0.87
CA ILE A 15 -2.08 -22.75 -1.23
C ILE A 15 -2.80 -22.26 0.01
N ILE A 16 -3.41 -21.08 -0.08
CA ILE A 16 -4.20 -20.48 1.00
C ILE A 16 -5.67 -20.48 0.56
N LEU A 17 -6.50 -21.22 1.29
CA LEU A 17 -7.94 -21.31 1.05
C LEU A 17 -8.71 -20.76 2.27
N PRO A 18 -9.89 -20.15 2.07
CA PRO A 18 -10.75 -19.76 3.17
C PRO A 18 -11.24 -21.00 3.94
N GLY A 19 -11.49 -20.85 5.25
CA GLY A 19 -12.14 -21.89 6.04
C GLY A 19 -13.65 -21.95 5.80
N GLY A 20 -14.25 -23.14 5.97
CA GLY A 20 -15.68 -23.37 5.75
C GLY A 20 -16.60 -22.40 6.48
N ALA A 21 -16.23 -21.94 7.69
CA ALA A 21 -17.01 -20.96 8.45
C ALA A 21 -17.00 -19.54 7.85
N HIS A 22 -16.01 -19.19 7.02
CA HIS A 22 -15.86 -17.85 6.43
C HIS A 22 -16.32 -17.77 4.96
N ALA A 23 -16.68 -18.89 4.34
CA ALA A 23 -17.04 -18.96 2.92
C ALA A 23 -18.46 -18.45 2.60
N GLY A 24 -19.20 -17.98 3.60
CA GLY A 24 -20.62 -17.66 3.47
C GLY A 24 -21.44 -18.96 3.47
N ALA A 25 -22.29 -19.12 4.48
CA ALA A 25 -23.20 -20.24 4.59
C ALA A 25 -24.27 -20.15 3.48
N HIS A 26 -23.97 -20.67 2.30
CA HIS A 26 -24.97 -21.02 1.30
C HIS A 26 -24.64 -22.38 0.69
N GLY A 27 -25.40 -23.39 1.10
CA GLY A 27 -25.50 -24.68 0.41
C GLY A 27 -24.68 -25.79 1.06
N GLY A 28 -25.36 -26.85 1.47
CA GLY A 28 -24.75 -28.04 2.06
C GLY A 28 -23.75 -28.71 1.13
N ALA A 29 -22.84 -29.45 1.77
CA ALA A 29 -21.86 -30.33 1.13
C ALA A 29 -22.54 -31.34 0.19
N HIS A 30 -22.72 -30.97 -1.07
CA HIS A 30 -23.00 -31.90 -2.15
C HIS A 30 -21.69 -32.14 -2.90
N ARG A 31 -21.19 -33.39 -2.82
CA ARG A 31 -20.16 -33.91 -3.73
C ARG A 31 -20.56 -33.59 -5.16
N GLY A 32 -19.81 -32.73 -5.84
CA GLY A 32 -20.00 -32.40 -7.26
C GLY A 32 -20.47 -30.99 -7.61
N ALA A 33 -20.59 -30.05 -6.66
CA ALA A 33 -21.02 -28.67 -6.95
C ALA A 33 -20.05 -27.59 -6.44
N HIS A 34 -18.77 -27.63 -6.84
CA HIS A 34 -17.77 -26.60 -6.48
C HIS A 34 -17.93 -25.27 -7.26
N ARG A 35 -19.09 -25.00 -7.87
CA ARG A 35 -19.31 -23.76 -8.63
C ARG A 35 -19.44 -22.55 -7.70
N GLY A 36 -18.29 -22.00 -7.28
CA GLY A 36 -18.20 -20.63 -6.79
C GLY A 36 -17.13 -20.38 -5.74
N THR A 37 -16.93 -21.31 -4.79
CA THR A 37 -16.12 -21.03 -3.60
C THR A 37 -15.40 -22.28 -3.11
N TRP A 38 -14.07 -22.30 -3.23
CA TRP A 38 -13.22 -23.34 -2.64
C TRP A 38 -12.92 -23.01 -1.19
N THR A 39 -13.04 -24.00 -0.31
CA THR A 39 -12.59 -23.93 1.09
C THR A 39 -11.61 -25.05 1.35
N TRP A 40 -10.75 -24.90 2.37
CA TRP A 40 -9.82 -25.98 2.71
C TRP A 40 -10.56 -27.27 3.10
N ASP A 41 -11.72 -27.16 3.77
CA ASP A 41 -12.55 -28.30 4.16
C ASP A 41 -13.12 -29.08 2.96
N ALA A 42 -13.20 -28.44 1.80
CA ALA A 42 -13.76 -29.01 0.57
C ALA A 42 -12.71 -29.67 -0.33
N VAL A 43 -11.45 -29.72 0.10
CA VAL A 43 -10.35 -30.38 -0.63
C VAL A 43 -9.92 -31.61 0.17
N ALA A 44 -10.52 -32.75 -0.13
CA ALA A 44 -10.34 -33.98 0.65
C ALA A 44 -9.61 -35.09 -0.12
N ASP A 45 -9.72 -35.11 -1.44
CA ASP A 45 -9.15 -36.15 -2.30
C ASP A 45 -8.47 -35.60 -3.56
N GLU A 46 -7.92 -36.50 -4.37
CA GLU A 46 -7.19 -36.17 -5.59
C GLU A 46 -8.08 -35.46 -6.62
N ASP A 47 -9.35 -35.84 -6.74
CA ASP A 47 -10.28 -35.24 -7.70
C ASP A 47 -10.56 -33.79 -7.30
N ASP A 48 -10.74 -33.51 -6.00
CA ASP A 48 -10.91 -32.16 -5.47
C ASP A 48 -9.68 -31.27 -5.76
N VAL A 49 -8.46 -31.80 -5.55
CA VAL A 49 -7.21 -31.06 -5.83
C VAL A 49 -7.12 -30.73 -7.32
N ARG A 50 -7.40 -31.69 -8.20
CA ARG A 50 -7.34 -31.48 -9.65
C ARG A 50 -8.37 -30.43 -10.09
N ALA A 51 -9.60 -30.53 -9.59
CA ALA A 51 -10.67 -29.58 -9.89
C ALA A 51 -10.38 -28.17 -9.34
N LEU A 52 -9.74 -28.04 -8.17
CA LEU A 52 -9.31 -26.77 -7.60
C LEU A 52 -8.33 -26.06 -8.54
N PHE A 53 -7.30 -26.78 -9.01
CA PHE A 53 -6.30 -26.21 -9.90
C PHE A 53 -6.89 -25.89 -11.26
N GLU A 54 -7.76 -26.73 -11.82
CA GLU A 54 -8.44 -26.43 -13.09
C GLU A 54 -9.30 -25.15 -13.01
N ASP A 55 -10.04 -24.96 -11.91
CA ASP A 55 -10.91 -23.79 -11.73
C ASP A 55 -10.13 -22.50 -11.37
N LYS A 56 -9.12 -22.58 -10.49
CA LYS A 56 -8.45 -21.38 -9.95
C LYS A 56 -7.07 -21.12 -10.49
N PHE A 57 -6.37 -22.14 -10.95
CA PHE A 57 -4.98 -22.05 -11.38
C PHE A 57 -4.70 -22.89 -12.65
N PRO A 58 -5.50 -22.73 -13.73
CA PRO A 58 -5.40 -23.59 -14.91
C PRO A 58 -4.00 -23.55 -15.54
N ASP A 59 -3.30 -22.42 -15.41
CA ASP A 59 -1.97 -22.21 -15.96
C ASP A 59 -0.83 -22.48 -14.97
N ALA A 60 -1.10 -22.99 -13.75
CA ALA A 60 -0.06 -23.23 -12.73
C ALA A 60 1.08 -24.11 -13.22
N PHE A 61 0.77 -25.06 -14.11
CA PHE A 61 1.73 -25.98 -14.72
C PHE A 61 1.81 -25.81 -16.23
N ASN A 62 1.74 -24.56 -16.71
CA ASN A 62 1.78 -24.22 -18.15
C ASN A 62 0.66 -24.93 -18.96
N GLY A 63 -0.54 -25.02 -18.38
CA GLY A 63 -1.70 -25.70 -18.97
C GLY A 63 -1.66 -27.22 -18.89
N ALA A 64 -0.60 -27.81 -18.30
CA ALA A 64 -0.59 -29.24 -17.99
C ALA A 64 -1.42 -29.54 -16.72
N PRO A 65 -1.94 -30.77 -16.58
CA PRO A 65 -2.57 -31.20 -15.34
C PRO A 65 -1.60 -31.13 -14.16
N VAL A 66 -2.14 -30.98 -12.95
CA VAL A 66 -1.35 -31.03 -11.71
C VAL A 66 -0.55 -32.34 -11.64
N PRO A 67 0.78 -32.28 -11.45
CA PRO A 67 1.61 -33.48 -11.33
C PRO A 67 1.15 -34.37 -10.17
N PRO A 68 1.19 -35.71 -10.31
CA PRO A 68 0.82 -36.62 -9.23
C PRO A 68 1.61 -36.38 -7.94
N GLU A 69 2.89 -36.00 -8.02
CA GLU A 69 3.66 -35.67 -6.81
C GLU A 69 3.11 -34.46 -6.06
N ALA A 70 2.63 -33.44 -6.77
CA ALA A 70 2.06 -32.24 -6.15
C ALA A 70 0.72 -32.55 -5.47
N VAL A 71 -0.12 -33.38 -6.11
CA VAL A 71 -1.37 -33.88 -5.51
C VAL A 71 -1.07 -34.64 -4.23
N ALA A 72 -0.15 -35.60 -4.28
CA ALA A 72 0.22 -36.41 -3.13
C ALA A 72 0.78 -35.54 -1.98
N GLN A 73 1.60 -34.53 -2.30
CA GLN A 73 2.11 -33.59 -1.31
C GLN A 73 1.01 -32.76 -0.66
N ILE A 74 0.04 -32.25 -1.43
CA ILE A 74 -1.08 -31.47 -0.88
C ILE A 74 -1.92 -32.32 0.06
N LEU A 75 -2.29 -33.54 -0.36
CA LEU A 75 -3.10 -34.46 0.45
C LEU A 75 -2.39 -34.99 1.70
N ALA A 76 -1.05 -35.05 1.67
CA ALA A 76 -0.25 -35.45 2.83
C ALA A 76 -0.16 -34.35 3.90
N GLN A 77 -0.48 -33.10 3.59
CA GLN A 77 -0.40 -31.98 4.54
C GLN A 77 -1.69 -31.85 5.35
N THR A 78 -1.57 -31.63 6.66
CA THR A 78 -2.71 -31.21 7.46
C THR A 78 -2.95 -29.72 7.28
N PRO A 79 -4.16 -29.27 6.88
CA PRO A 79 -4.48 -27.85 6.77
C PRO A 79 -4.17 -27.10 8.07
N ARG A 80 -3.46 -25.98 7.95
CA ARG A 80 -3.12 -25.10 9.08
C ARG A 80 -3.79 -23.75 8.90
N ARG A 81 -4.10 -23.09 10.01
CA ARG A 81 -4.58 -21.70 9.97
C ARG A 81 -3.50 -20.84 9.32
N GLY A 82 -3.89 -20.04 8.31
CA GLY A 82 -3.00 -19.23 7.45
C GLY A 82 -2.33 -18.04 8.12
N GLY A 83 -2.04 -18.14 9.43
CA GLY A 83 -1.44 -17.08 10.24
C GLY A 83 -2.46 -16.30 11.07
N VAL A 84 -1.95 -15.61 12.09
CA VAL A 84 -2.67 -14.63 12.90
C VAL A 84 -1.95 -13.30 12.72
N THR A 85 -2.71 -12.26 12.41
CA THR A 85 -2.19 -10.88 12.51
C THR A 85 -2.29 -10.42 13.95
N THR A 86 -1.17 -10.07 14.56
CA THR A 86 -1.09 -9.53 15.92
C THR A 86 -0.74 -8.06 15.85
N HIS A 87 -1.47 -7.24 16.61
CA HIS A 87 -1.22 -5.81 16.75
C HIS A 87 -1.10 -5.46 18.23
N CYS A 88 0.08 -5.03 18.67
CA CYS A 88 0.26 -4.41 19.98
C CYS A 88 0.11 -2.89 19.89
N SER A 89 -0.55 -2.28 20.87
CA SER A 89 -0.68 -0.81 20.93
C SER A 89 0.65 -0.10 21.21
N ARG A 90 1.62 -0.83 21.78
CA ARG A 90 2.98 -0.41 22.07
C ARG A 90 3.93 -1.59 21.93
N LEU A 91 5.17 -1.31 21.55
CA LEU A 91 6.29 -2.26 21.51
C LEU A 91 7.09 -2.28 22.80
N ALA A 92 6.92 -1.29 23.68
CA ALA A 92 7.55 -1.26 24.99
C ALA A 92 6.52 -1.15 26.12
N ASN A 93 6.88 -1.64 27.30
CA ASN A 93 6.14 -1.35 28.51
C ASN A 93 6.42 0.09 29.01
N ALA A 94 5.56 0.61 29.90
CA ALA A 94 5.57 2.02 30.27
C ALA A 94 6.88 2.50 30.93
N ASP A 95 7.57 1.64 31.69
CA ASP A 95 8.82 1.96 32.37
C ASP A 95 10.07 1.64 31.53
N GLY A 96 9.90 1.12 30.31
CA GLY A 96 10.98 0.82 29.37
C GLY A 96 11.87 -0.36 29.77
N SER A 97 11.41 -1.28 30.63
CA SER A 97 12.18 -2.48 31.00
C SER A 97 12.01 -3.65 30.04
N VAL A 98 10.96 -3.65 29.21
CA VAL A 98 10.64 -4.74 28.28
C VAL A 98 10.31 -4.17 26.91
N ALA A 99 10.90 -4.75 25.87
CA ALA A 99 10.58 -4.50 24.47
C ALA A 99 10.10 -5.78 23.78
N LEU A 100 9.12 -5.66 22.88
CA LEU A 100 8.67 -6.71 21.98
C LEU A 100 9.22 -6.42 20.58
N VAL A 101 9.73 -7.45 19.91
CA VAL A 101 10.38 -7.35 18.59
C VAL A 101 9.83 -8.44 17.67
N GLY A 102 9.60 -8.08 16.40
CA GLY A 102 9.14 -9.03 15.38
C GLY A 102 7.72 -9.54 15.63
N ASP A 103 7.48 -10.80 15.30
CA ASP A 103 6.16 -11.44 15.38
C ASP A 103 5.58 -11.48 16.80
N ALA A 104 6.42 -11.33 17.84
CA ALA A 104 5.94 -11.20 19.22
C ALA A 104 5.09 -9.93 19.44
N ALA A 105 5.25 -8.91 18.60
CA ALA A 105 4.56 -7.63 18.71
C ALA A 105 3.67 -7.31 17.50
N HIS A 106 4.10 -7.72 16.30
CA HIS A 106 3.55 -7.22 15.05
C HIS A 106 3.58 -8.27 13.90
N SER A 107 3.07 -9.48 14.14
CA SER A 107 2.90 -10.47 13.06
C SER A 107 1.90 -9.94 12.03
N CYS A 108 2.26 -9.95 10.75
CA CYS A 108 1.43 -9.39 9.68
C CYS A 108 0.98 -10.45 8.66
N TRP A 109 -0.14 -10.19 7.98
CA TRP A 109 -0.60 -11.02 6.87
C TRP A 109 0.49 -11.12 5.77
N PRO A 110 0.79 -12.31 5.21
CA PRO A 110 1.98 -12.55 4.40
C PRO A 110 1.92 -11.95 2.97
N SER A 111 0.96 -11.08 2.71
CA SER A 111 0.63 -10.57 1.38
C SER A 111 1.69 -9.69 0.74
N LEU A 112 2.42 -8.91 1.54
CA LEU A 112 3.48 -8.02 1.04
C LEU A 112 4.87 -8.66 1.13
N GLY A 113 5.00 -9.85 1.72
CA GLY A 113 6.30 -10.48 1.98
C GLY A 113 7.19 -9.68 2.93
N GLN A 114 6.60 -8.80 3.76
CA GLN A 114 7.35 -7.87 4.62
C GLN A 114 7.54 -8.35 6.06
N GLY A 115 6.91 -9.45 6.50
CA GLY A 115 6.99 -9.89 7.91
C GLY A 115 8.43 -10.04 8.42
N ALA A 116 9.25 -10.79 7.68
CA ALA A 116 10.66 -10.99 8.05
C ALA A 116 11.49 -9.69 7.96
N ASN A 117 11.31 -8.89 6.90
CA ASN A 117 12.02 -7.62 6.74
C ASN A 117 11.68 -6.64 7.86
N CYS A 118 10.39 -6.50 8.17
CA CYS A 118 9.87 -5.66 9.23
C CYS A 118 10.39 -6.11 10.61
N ALA A 119 10.46 -7.42 10.87
CA ALA A 119 11.03 -7.96 12.11
C ALA A 119 12.53 -7.65 12.25
N LEU A 120 13.32 -7.81 11.18
CA LEU A 120 14.74 -7.48 11.16
C LEU A 120 14.97 -5.98 11.37
N GLU A 121 14.19 -5.14 10.69
CA GLU A 121 14.27 -3.69 10.84
C GLU A 121 13.84 -3.26 12.26
N THR A 122 12.83 -3.89 12.87
CA THR A 122 12.47 -3.62 14.27
C THR A 122 13.63 -3.92 15.22
N ALA A 123 14.37 -5.01 15.02
CA ALA A 123 15.55 -5.33 15.82
C ALA A 123 16.67 -4.28 15.63
N GLN A 124 16.88 -3.83 14.38
CA GLN A 124 17.85 -2.77 14.06
C GLN A 124 17.49 -1.43 14.72
N TYR A 125 16.22 -1.04 14.71
CA TYR A 125 15.75 0.19 15.34
C TYR A 125 15.93 0.16 16.86
N LEU A 126 15.70 -0.99 17.49
CA LEU A 126 15.97 -1.14 18.91
C LEU A 126 17.47 -0.95 19.20
N ALA A 127 18.34 -1.57 18.40
CA ALA A 127 19.79 -1.41 18.54
C ALA A 127 20.23 0.06 18.38
N TYR A 128 19.77 0.75 17.34
CA TYR A 128 20.08 2.18 17.15
C TYR A 128 19.58 3.06 18.29
N SER A 129 18.39 2.77 18.83
CA SER A 129 17.88 3.53 19.97
C SER A 129 18.77 3.36 21.19
N ILE A 130 19.23 2.13 21.47
CA ILE A 130 20.14 1.82 22.60
C ILE A 130 21.49 2.50 22.39
N GLU A 131 22.07 2.42 21.19
CA GLU A 131 23.34 3.07 20.86
C GLU A 131 23.27 4.60 20.98
N SER A 132 22.11 5.21 20.71
CA SER A 132 21.92 6.66 20.82
C SER A 132 21.81 7.17 22.27
N MET A 133 21.50 6.29 23.22
CA MET A 133 21.25 6.61 24.64
C MET A 133 21.93 5.57 25.55
N PRO A 134 23.27 5.45 25.53
CA PRO A 134 23.99 4.40 26.26
C PRO A 134 23.82 4.51 27.78
N ASP A 135 23.58 5.71 28.30
CA ASP A 135 23.40 5.97 29.73
C ASP A 135 21.92 5.89 30.20
N ASP A 136 20.96 5.75 29.28
CA ASP A 136 19.52 5.63 29.60
C ASP A 136 18.84 4.54 28.75
N LEU A 137 19.10 3.28 29.10
CA LEU A 137 18.51 2.13 28.42
C LEU A 137 16.96 2.14 28.44
N ARG A 138 16.36 2.62 29.53
CA ARG A 138 14.90 2.68 29.65
C ARG A 138 14.33 3.77 28.76
N GLY A 139 14.99 4.92 28.67
CA GLY A 139 14.68 5.97 27.69
C GLY A 139 14.83 5.49 26.25
N ALA A 140 15.90 4.75 25.96
CA ALA A 140 16.12 4.15 24.65
C ALA A 140 14.97 3.22 24.24
N VAL A 141 14.52 2.33 25.13
CA VAL A 141 13.41 1.42 24.86
C VAL A 141 12.10 2.17 24.62
N ARG A 142 11.81 3.22 25.39
CA ARG A 142 10.62 4.07 25.17
C ARG A 142 10.71 4.81 23.83
N ARG A 143 11.87 5.37 23.49
CA ARG A 143 12.08 6.05 22.20
C ARG A 143 11.92 5.09 21.02
N PHE A 144 12.40 3.86 21.16
CA PHE A 144 12.19 2.80 20.18
C PHE A 144 10.70 2.57 19.90
N ASP A 145 9.88 2.45 20.96
CA ASP A 145 8.43 2.29 20.83
C ASP A 145 7.78 3.48 20.09
N GLU A 146 8.12 4.71 20.48
CA GLU A 146 7.59 5.93 19.84
C GLU A 146 7.89 6.01 18.35
N VAL A 147 9.10 5.62 17.94
CA VAL A 147 9.54 5.69 16.54
C VAL A 147 8.98 4.52 15.73
N ARG A 148 9.03 3.30 16.27
CA ARG A 148 8.80 2.08 15.49
C ARG A 148 7.34 1.65 15.45
N THR A 149 6.54 1.94 16.48
CA THR A 149 5.12 1.56 16.53
C THR A 149 4.30 2.05 15.31
N PRO A 150 4.38 3.32 14.88
CA PRO A 150 3.65 3.79 13.70
C PRO A 150 4.00 3.00 12.43
N GLN A 151 5.28 2.67 12.25
CA GLN A 151 5.80 1.98 11.07
C GLN A 151 5.33 0.52 11.01
N VAL A 152 5.39 -0.22 12.11
CA VAL A 152 4.94 -1.63 12.14
C VAL A 152 3.43 -1.73 11.96
N HIS A 153 2.66 -0.77 12.49
CA HIS A 153 1.22 -0.68 12.26
C HIS A 153 0.90 -0.37 10.79
N ALA A 154 1.64 0.55 10.16
CA ALA A 154 1.49 0.86 8.74
C ALA A 154 1.80 -0.37 7.87
N CYS A 155 2.86 -1.12 8.17
CA CYS A 155 3.17 -2.39 7.51
C CYS A 155 2.00 -3.39 7.64
N GLY A 156 1.41 -3.53 8.83
CA GLY A 156 0.25 -4.39 9.07
C GLY A 156 -0.97 -3.98 8.22
N ARG A 157 -1.33 -2.69 8.22
CA ARG A 157 -2.46 -2.16 7.44
C ARG A 157 -2.25 -2.28 5.94
N LEU A 158 -1.04 -1.98 5.44
CA LEU A 158 -0.68 -2.16 4.04
C LEU A 158 -0.82 -3.64 3.63
N SER A 159 -0.37 -4.57 4.49
CA SER A 159 -0.51 -6.02 4.26
C SER A 159 -1.99 -6.44 4.19
N GLU A 160 -2.82 -5.91 5.07
CA GLU A 160 -4.26 -6.18 5.07
C GLU A 160 -4.97 -5.58 3.85
N ALA A 161 -4.62 -4.35 3.44
CA ALA A 161 -5.23 -3.64 2.32
C ALA A 161 -4.95 -4.29 0.95
N GLY A 162 -3.77 -4.89 0.78
CA GLY A 162 -3.39 -5.53 -0.48
C GLY A 162 -4.08 -6.88 -0.71
N PHE A 163 -4.14 -7.73 0.32
CA PHE A 163 -4.67 -9.11 0.18
C PHE A 163 -5.25 -9.75 1.46
N GLY A 164 -5.33 -9.04 2.60
CA GLY A 164 -5.74 -9.63 3.89
C GLY A 164 -7.24 -9.74 4.14
N GLY A 165 -8.06 -9.09 3.32
CA GLY A 165 -9.51 -9.16 3.43
C GLY A 165 -10.15 -10.01 2.33
N VAL A 166 -10.33 -11.31 2.58
CA VAL A 166 -11.11 -12.22 1.70
C VAL A 166 -12.54 -11.70 1.44
N ALA A 167 -13.02 -10.75 2.26
CA ALA A 167 -14.35 -10.16 2.18
C ALA A 167 -14.52 -8.99 1.19
N ARG A 168 -13.49 -8.52 0.48
CA ARG A 168 -13.64 -7.37 -0.46
C ARG A 168 -12.95 -7.59 -1.80
N ARG A 169 -13.41 -8.57 -2.59
CA ARG A 169 -12.99 -8.73 -4.01
C ARG A 169 -13.04 -7.41 -4.80
N ALA A 170 -14.08 -6.60 -4.57
CA ALA A 170 -14.19 -5.26 -5.15
C ALA A 170 -13.09 -4.30 -4.64
N GLY A 171 -12.75 -4.36 -3.34
CA GLY A 171 -11.69 -3.55 -2.74
C GLY A 171 -10.30 -3.90 -3.30
N ASN A 172 -9.99 -5.20 -3.41
CA ASN A 172 -8.72 -5.64 -4.00
C ASN A 172 -8.65 -5.25 -5.49
N PHE A 173 -9.75 -5.40 -6.23
CA PHE A 173 -9.82 -4.96 -7.62
C PHE A 173 -9.58 -3.45 -7.76
N LEU A 174 -10.26 -2.62 -6.96
CA LEU A 174 -10.07 -1.17 -6.94
C LEU A 174 -8.64 -0.80 -6.57
N PHE A 175 -8.03 -1.52 -5.64
CA PHE A 175 -6.63 -1.33 -5.26
C PHE A 175 -5.67 -1.60 -6.43
N PHE A 176 -5.78 -2.76 -7.09
CA PHE A 176 -4.93 -3.07 -8.25
C PHE A 176 -5.22 -2.17 -9.45
N ALA A 177 -6.49 -1.82 -9.69
CA ALA A 177 -6.87 -0.85 -10.72
C ALA A 177 -6.24 0.52 -10.47
N LYS A 178 -6.23 0.98 -9.21
CA LYS A 178 -5.52 2.20 -8.80
C LYS A 178 -4.03 2.11 -9.11
N ILE A 179 -3.36 1.03 -8.70
CA ILE A 179 -1.91 0.85 -8.94
C ILE A 179 -1.61 0.81 -10.45
N GLY A 180 -2.42 0.10 -11.24
CA GLY A 180 -2.30 0.06 -12.69
C GLY A 180 -2.51 1.42 -13.35
N LEU A 181 -3.52 2.18 -12.90
CA LEU A 181 -3.78 3.53 -13.37
C LEU A 181 -2.61 4.47 -13.04
N LEU A 182 -2.08 4.42 -11.82
CA LEU A 182 -0.92 5.22 -11.42
C LEU A 182 0.32 4.86 -12.25
N ALA A 183 0.56 3.58 -12.52
CA ALA A 183 1.66 3.15 -13.37
C ALA A 183 1.50 3.67 -14.82
N LEU A 184 0.27 3.64 -15.36
CA LEU A 184 -0.02 4.20 -16.68
C LEU A 184 0.16 5.72 -16.71
N LEU A 185 -0.35 6.43 -15.70
CA LEU A 185 -0.21 7.88 -15.58
C LEU A 185 1.25 8.30 -15.38
N ASN A 186 2.04 7.56 -14.60
CA ASN A 186 3.48 7.77 -14.50
C ASN A 186 4.18 7.58 -15.86
N LYS A 187 3.77 6.58 -16.65
CA LYS A 187 4.32 6.34 -17.99
C LYS A 187 3.94 7.44 -18.99
N ALA A 188 2.69 7.91 -18.95
CA ALA A 188 2.19 8.95 -19.88
C ALA A 188 2.63 10.37 -19.47
N MET A 189 2.69 10.64 -18.17
CA MET A 189 2.91 11.95 -17.58
C MET A 189 3.88 11.88 -16.38
N PRO A 190 5.15 11.47 -16.60
CA PRO A 190 6.13 11.26 -15.53
C PRO A 190 6.49 12.54 -14.78
N PHE A 191 6.28 13.70 -15.40
CA PHE A 191 6.49 14.98 -14.73
C PHE A 191 5.47 15.22 -13.59
N PHE A 192 4.25 14.70 -13.72
CA PHE A 192 3.12 14.95 -12.82
C PHE A 192 2.80 13.80 -11.87
N PHE A 193 3.03 12.55 -12.30
CA PHE A 193 2.78 11.36 -11.50
C PHE A 193 4.09 10.61 -11.26
N ASP A 194 4.45 10.43 -9.99
CA ASP A 194 5.58 9.60 -9.59
C ASP A 194 5.19 8.10 -9.68
N LYS A 195 6.18 7.21 -9.54
CA LYS A 195 5.92 5.77 -9.44
C LYS A 195 4.96 5.49 -8.26
N PRO A 196 4.08 4.48 -8.35
CA PRO A 196 3.19 4.12 -7.24
C PRO A 196 3.99 3.93 -5.94
N ALA A 197 3.57 4.59 -4.86
CA ALA A 197 4.30 4.64 -3.59
C ALA A 197 4.57 3.24 -3.01
N LEU A 198 3.66 2.29 -3.24
CA LEU A 198 3.83 0.89 -2.85
C LEU A 198 5.10 0.25 -3.44
N ALA A 199 5.60 0.74 -4.58
CA ALA A 199 6.84 0.25 -5.17
C ALA A 199 8.08 0.57 -4.32
N ASN A 200 7.98 1.56 -3.42
CA ASN A 200 9.06 1.96 -2.51
C ASN A 200 9.10 1.12 -1.22
N ILE A 201 8.21 0.14 -1.04
CA ILE A 201 8.16 -0.66 0.19
C ILE A 201 9.45 -1.47 0.45
N ASN A 202 10.23 -1.73 -0.60
CA ASN A 202 11.52 -2.41 -0.49
C ASN A 202 12.71 -1.42 -0.52
N ASP A 203 12.44 -0.12 -0.62
CA ASP A 203 13.48 0.90 -0.61
C ASP A 203 13.81 1.25 0.85
N PRO A 204 15.05 1.00 1.32
CA PRO A 204 15.43 1.30 2.69
C PRO A 204 15.43 2.80 3.02
N ALA A 205 15.26 3.69 2.04
CA ALA A 205 15.10 5.12 2.29
C ALA A 205 13.68 5.49 2.78
N TRP A 206 12.71 4.57 2.72
CA TRP A 206 11.33 4.81 3.07
C TRP A 206 10.93 4.01 4.31
N ALA A 207 10.33 4.68 5.29
CA ALA A 207 9.66 3.99 6.39
C ALA A 207 8.26 3.53 5.95
N TYR A 208 7.72 2.49 6.59
CA TYR A 208 6.43 1.92 6.20
C TYR A 208 5.25 2.90 6.35
N ASP A 209 5.30 3.79 7.34
CA ASP A 209 4.33 4.87 7.54
C ASP A 209 4.43 5.95 6.44
N ASP A 210 5.64 6.32 6.01
CA ASP A 210 5.84 7.20 4.86
C ASP A 210 5.23 6.61 3.58
N VAL A 211 5.38 5.30 3.38
CA VAL A 211 4.78 4.58 2.24
C VAL A 211 3.26 4.62 2.34
N GLU A 212 2.70 4.35 3.52
CA GLU A 212 1.25 4.38 3.73
C GLU A 212 0.66 5.78 3.48
N ASP A 213 1.26 6.82 4.03
CA ASP A 213 0.86 8.21 3.82
C ASP A 213 0.94 8.59 2.34
N ALA A 214 2.00 8.17 1.65
CA ALA A 214 2.15 8.39 0.22
C ALA A 214 1.05 7.67 -0.59
N VAL A 215 0.70 6.43 -0.23
CA VAL A 215 -0.41 5.68 -0.84
C VAL A 215 -1.76 6.38 -0.58
N ALA A 216 -2.01 6.90 0.62
CA ALA A 216 -3.24 7.62 0.95
C ALA A 216 -3.36 8.92 0.15
N GLN A 217 -2.28 9.69 0.06
CA GLN A 217 -2.23 10.92 -0.72
C GLN A 217 -2.38 10.68 -2.24
N GLU A 218 -1.94 9.53 -2.78
CA GLU A 218 -2.20 9.19 -4.18
C GLU A 218 -3.69 9.07 -4.49
N THR A 219 -4.48 8.55 -3.55
CA THR A 219 -5.95 8.48 -3.70
C THR A 219 -6.53 9.89 -3.82
N GLN A 220 -6.07 10.83 -3.00
CA GLN A 220 -6.51 12.23 -3.04
C GLN A 220 -6.08 12.90 -4.35
N ALA A 221 -4.85 12.64 -4.81
CA ALA A 221 -4.34 13.17 -6.08
C ALA A 221 -5.17 12.69 -7.27
N LEU A 222 -5.49 11.39 -7.33
CA LEU A 222 -6.35 10.81 -8.37
C LEU A 222 -7.77 11.37 -8.32
N ALA A 223 -8.35 11.51 -7.12
CA ALA A 223 -9.68 12.09 -6.96
C ALA A 223 -9.72 13.55 -7.43
N ALA A 224 -8.71 14.36 -7.07
CA ALA A 224 -8.61 15.74 -7.53
C ALA A 224 -8.41 15.84 -9.04
N PHE A 225 -7.54 15.00 -9.61
CA PHE A 225 -7.33 14.92 -11.06
C PHE A 225 -8.61 14.51 -11.81
N GLY A 226 -9.31 13.49 -11.31
CA GLY A 226 -10.61 13.07 -11.85
C GLY A 226 -11.67 14.16 -11.76
N GLY A 227 -11.72 14.90 -10.65
CA GLY A 227 -12.62 16.04 -10.47
C GLY A 227 -12.36 17.17 -11.48
N VAL A 228 -11.09 17.48 -11.75
CA VAL A 228 -10.71 18.46 -12.79
C VAL A 228 -11.15 18.00 -14.17
N LEU A 229 -10.89 16.73 -14.53
CA LEU A 229 -11.33 16.18 -15.82
C LEU A 229 -12.84 16.17 -15.98
N LEU A 230 -13.57 15.84 -14.91
CA LEU A 230 -15.03 15.90 -14.90
C LEU A 230 -15.55 17.32 -15.10
N ALA A 231 -15.01 18.30 -14.38
CA ALA A 231 -15.38 19.71 -14.53
C ALA A 231 -15.09 20.22 -15.94
N ALA A 232 -13.94 19.87 -16.52
CA ALA A 232 -13.60 20.22 -17.89
C ALA A 232 -14.57 19.57 -18.90
N SER A 233 -14.93 18.31 -18.69
CA SER A 233 -15.86 17.58 -19.56
C SER A 233 -17.26 18.20 -19.53
N ILE A 234 -17.75 18.59 -18.34
CA ILE A 234 -19.01 19.31 -18.17
C ILE A 234 -18.94 20.68 -18.86
N GLY A 235 -17.83 21.41 -18.68
CA GLY A 235 -17.62 22.70 -19.33
C GLY A 235 -17.67 22.61 -20.86
N VAL A 236 -17.01 21.61 -21.45
CA VAL A 236 -17.07 21.35 -22.90
C VAL A 236 -18.47 20.97 -23.34
N ALA A 237 -19.17 20.12 -22.58
CA ALA A 237 -20.52 19.68 -22.92
C ALA A 237 -21.56 20.82 -22.88
N VAL A 238 -21.45 21.74 -21.90
CA VAL A 238 -22.40 22.84 -21.70
C VAL A 238 -22.10 24.02 -22.64
N PHE A 239 -20.84 24.40 -22.81
CA PHE A 239 -20.46 25.63 -23.50
C PHE A 239 -19.93 25.40 -24.93
N GLY A 240 -19.57 24.16 -25.27
CA GLY A 240 -18.89 23.82 -26.51
C GLY A 240 -17.36 24.01 -26.41
N TRP A 241 -16.63 23.24 -27.20
CA TRP A 241 -15.16 23.16 -27.17
C TRP A 241 -14.47 24.53 -27.36
N GLU A 242 -14.82 25.25 -28.44
CA GLU A 242 -14.25 26.55 -28.79
C GLU A 242 -14.40 27.57 -27.65
N ARG A 243 -15.60 27.67 -27.08
CA ARG A 243 -15.90 28.62 -25.99
C ARG A 243 -15.21 28.25 -24.69
N PHE A 244 -15.19 26.96 -24.34
CA PHE A 244 -14.50 26.49 -23.13
C PHE A 244 -12.99 26.73 -23.20
N ILE A 245 -12.37 26.43 -24.34
CA ILE A 245 -10.94 26.67 -24.57
C ILE A 245 -10.65 28.18 -24.53
N GLY A 246 -11.46 28.99 -25.23
CA GLY A 246 -11.31 30.44 -25.25
C GLY A 246 -11.40 31.07 -23.84
N ALA A 247 -12.39 30.65 -23.06
CA ALA A 247 -12.54 31.06 -21.67
C ALA A 247 -11.38 30.59 -20.78
N SER A 248 -10.87 29.37 -20.99
CA SER A 248 -9.73 28.83 -20.24
C SER A 248 -8.42 29.56 -20.53
N VAL A 249 -8.14 29.85 -21.80
CA VAL A 249 -6.97 30.64 -22.19
C VAL A 249 -7.09 32.08 -21.67
N GLY A 250 -8.28 32.69 -21.76
CA GLY A 250 -8.56 34.01 -21.20
C GLY A 250 -8.34 34.06 -19.69
N ALA A 251 -8.83 33.06 -18.96
CA ALA A 251 -8.65 32.91 -17.52
C ALA A 251 -7.17 32.77 -17.13
N VAL A 252 -6.41 31.92 -17.82
CA VAL A 252 -4.97 31.75 -17.57
C VAL A 252 -4.21 33.04 -17.86
N LYS A 253 -4.53 33.76 -18.94
CA LYS A 253 -3.94 35.07 -19.25
C LYS A 253 -4.29 36.11 -18.19
N ALA A 254 -5.53 36.17 -17.72
CA ALA A 254 -5.93 37.09 -16.65
C ALA A 254 -5.16 36.81 -15.35
N ILE A 255 -4.96 35.55 -14.99
CA ILE A 255 -4.19 35.15 -13.78
C ILE A 255 -2.68 35.40 -13.96
N ALA A 256 -2.12 35.08 -15.13
CA ALA A 256 -0.67 35.14 -15.36
C ALA A 256 -0.18 36.54 -15.76
N LEU A 257 -1.01 37.34 -16.43
CA LEU A 257 -0.65 38.62 -17.04
C LEU A 257 -1.46 39.81 -16.50
N GLY A 258 -2.50 39.58 -15.68
CA GLY A 258 -3.30 40.65 -15.07
C GLY A 258 -4.23 41.38 -16.04
N GLU A 259 -4.38 40.89 -17.28
CA GLU A 259 -5.22 41.50 -18.30
C GLU A 259 -6.67 41.01 -18.16
N GLY A 260 -7.59 41.93 -17.83
CA GLY A 260 -9.01 41.63 -17.66
C GLY A 260 -9.69 41.38 -19.00
N THR A 261 -10.28 40.20 -19.19
CA THR A 261 -11.10 39.88 -20.37
C THR A 261 -12.58 39.80 -20.03
N ARG A 262 -13.43 40.48 -20.83
CA ARG A 262 -14.89 40.28 -20.89
C ARG A 262 -15.17 38.89 -21.50
N ALA A 263 -15.44 37.91 -20.66
CA ALA A 263 -16.00 36.63 -21.06
C ALA A 263 -17.34 36.43 -20.33
N ASP A 264 -18.28 35.74 -20.98
CA ASP A 264 -19.59 35.38 -20.42
C ASP A 264 -19.38 34.80 -19.01
N GLU A 265 -19.94 35.45 -17.99
CA GLU A 265 -19.56 35.25 -16.58
C GLU A 265 -19.60 33.78 -16.16
N GLY A 266 -20.57 33.01 -16.67
CA GLY A 266 -20.70 31.57 -16.41
C GLY A 266 -19.59 30.69 -16.99
N ALA A 267 -19.18 30.93 -18.25
CA ALA A 267 -18.08 30.18 -18.87
C ALA A 267 -16.73 30.61 -18.29
N ALA A 268 -16.58 31.89 -17.96
CA ALA A 268 -15.40 32.42 -17.29
C ALA A 268 -15.23 31.84 -15.88
N LEU A 269 -16.31 31.74 -15.10
CA LEU A 269 -16.31 31.13 -13.76
C LEU A 269 -15.90 29.66 -13.78
N VAL A 270 -16.45 28.87 -14.71
CA VAL A 270 -16.12 27.43 -14.84
C VAL A 270 -14.68 27.25 -15.33
N ALA A 271 -14.22 28.08 -16.26
CA ALA A 271 -12.85 28.03 -16.76
C ALA A 271 -11.82 28.49 -15.70
N LEU A 272 -12.10 29.59 -14.97
CA LEU A 272 -11.29 30.06 -13.85
C LEU A 272 -11.25 29.04 -12.72
N GLY A 273 -12.38 28.42 -12.38
CA GLY A 273 -12.46 27.35 -11.39
C GLY A 273 -11.62 26.13 -11.78
N SER A 274 -11.67 25.72 -13.05
CA SER A 274 -10.88 24.60 -13.57
C SER A 274 -9.38 24.91 -13.61
N ALA A 275 -9.00 26.10 -14.07
CA ALA A 275 -7.61 26.55 -14.13
C ALA A 275 -7.01 26.76 -12.74
N ALA A 276 -7.78 27.31 -11.79
CA ALA A 276 -7.38 27.47 -10.41
C ALA A 276 -7.28 26.10 -9.69
N ALA A 277 -8.19 25.17 -9.96
CA ALA A 277 -8.13 23.80 -9.45
C ALA A 277 -6.89 23.06 -9.99
N MET A 278 -6.59 23.18 -11.29
CA MET A 278 -5.36 22.64 -11.87
C MET A 278 -4.11 23.25 -11.23
N THR A 279 -4.06 24.58 -11.10
CA THR A 279 -2.91 25.28 -10.52
C THR A 279 -2.72 24.92 -9.04
N GLY A 280 -3.82 24.79 -8.29
CA GLY A 280 -3.84 24.32 -6.91
C GLY A 280 -3.35 22.88 -6.79
N LEU A 281 -3.83 21.99 -7.66
CA LEU A 281 -3.36 20.61 -7.77
C LEU A 281 -1.86 20.55 -8.07
N PHE A 282 -1.38 21.37 -9.02
CA PHE A 282 0.05 21.41 -9.37
C PHE A 282 0.93 21.95 -8.25
N ARG A 283 0.52 23.02 -7.58
CA ARG A 283 1.26 23.56 -6.42
C ARG A 283 1.28 22.57 -5.26
N TRP A 284 0.17 21.87 -5.03
CA TRP A 284 0.09 20.81 -4.03
C TRP A 284 1.01 19.62 -4.38
N LEU A 285 1.00 19.14 -5.63
CA LEU A 285 1.90 18.09 -6.12
C LEU A 285 3.39 18.51 -6.02
N ALA A 286 3.72 19.77 -6.30
CA ALA A 286 5.08 20.28 -6.19
C ALA A 286 5.55 20.42 -4.73
N LYS A 287 4.68 20.89 -3.83
CA LYS A 287 4.95 20.94 -2.38
C LYS A 287 5.18 19.53 -1.81
N ARG A 288 4.36 18.57 -2.24
CA ARG A 288 4.46 17.15 -1.88
C ARG A 288 5.83 16.53 -2.19
N ARG A 289 6.46 16.90 -3.31
CA ARG A 289 7.83 16.44 -3.64
C ARG A 289 8.90 16.91 -2.65
N ARG A 290 8.72 18.06 -1.99
CA ARG A 290 9.69 18.58 -1.00
C ARG A 290 9.56 17.91 0.36
N GLU A 291 8.35 17.53 0.76
CA GLU A 291 8.09 16.90 2.06
C GLU A 291 8.47 15.40 2.06
N ARG A 292 8.38 14.72 0.90
CA ARG A 292 8.73 13.30 0.66
C ARG A 292 10.18 12.87 0.98
N ARG A 293 11.08 13.76 1.45
CA ARG A 293 12.52 13.49 1.63
C ARG A 293 12.98 13.33 3.09
N LYS A 294 12.09 13.11 4.04
CA LYS A 294 12.48 12.78 5.42
C LYS A 294 12.47 11.27 5.61
N GLY A 295 13.44 10.59 4.99
CA GLY A 295 13.66 9.16 5.20
C GLY A 295 14.00 8.89 6.67
N ASN A 296 13.09 8.21 7.36
CA ASN A 296 13.14 8.02 8.82
C ASN A 296 13.86 6.72 9.26
N THR A 297 14.64 6.10 8.38
CA THR A 297 15.43 4.88 8.68
C THR A 297 16.86 5.18 9.14
N SER A 298 17.26 6.46 9.18
CA SER A 298 18.58 6.89 9.63
C SER A 298 18.68 6.85 11.17
N PRO A 299 19.84 6.46 11.75
CA PRO A 299 20.11 6.61 13.18
C PRO A 299 19.84 8.02 13.72
N ALA A 300 19.86 9.04 12.85
CA ALA A 300 19.51 10.41 13.18
C ALA A 300 18.10 10.59 13.76
N VAL A 301 17.16 9.67 13.50
CA VAL A 301 15.81 9.70 14.11
C VAL A 301 15.84 9.43 15.62
N PHE A 302 16.87 8.73 16.08
CA PHE A 302 17.12 8.47 17.50
C PHE A 302 17.98 9.54 18.17
N ALA A 303 18.59 10.45 17.40
CA ALA A 303 19.31 11.58 17.96
C ALA A 303 18.31 12.57 18.61
N SER A 304 18.55 12.91 19.88
CA SER A 304 17.69 13.82 20.65
C SER A 304 17.67 15.23 20.03
N PRO A 305 16.56 15.99 20.06
CA PRO A 305 16.49 17.35 19.50
C PRO A 305 17.37 18.40 20.22
N SER A 306 17.99 18.05 21.34
CA SER A 306 18.80 18.96 22.15
C SER A 306 20.28 18.95 21.74
N GLY A 307 20.60 19.64 20.65
CA GLY A 307 21.98 19.95 20.27
C GLY A 307 22.17 21.29 19.54
N GLY A 308 21.08 21.99 19.22
CA GLY A 308 21.10 23.28 18.55
C GLY A 308 20.68 24.41 19.47
N GLY A 309 21.58 24.90 20.33
CA GLY A 309 21.28 26.08 21.14
C GLY A 309 22.20 26.33 22.33
N ALA A 310 23.50 26.55 22.09
CA ALA A 310 24.37 27.30 23.01
C ALA A 310 25.75 27.56 22.37
N ALA A 311 25.81 28.44 21.35
CA ALA A 311 27.06 29.08 20.91
C ALA A 311 26.77 30.33 20.08
N ALA A 312 26.01 31.27 20.64
CA ALA A 312 25.88 32.63 20.13
C ALA A 312 25.42 33.57 21.25
N ALA A 313 26.26 33.73 22.28
CA ALA A 313 26.28 34.90 23.18
C ALA A 313 27.35 34.71 24.26
N ALA A 314 28.59 35.10 23.94
CA ALA A 314 29.57 35.73 24.81
C ALA A 314 30.74 36.21 23.94
#